data_AF-A0A7W1CM51-F1
#
_entry.id   AF-A0A7W1CM51-F1
#
_cell.length_a   1.000
_cell.length_b   1.000
_cell.length_c   1.000
_cell.angle_alpha   90.00
_cell.angle_beta   90.00
_cell.angle_gamma   90.00
#
_symmetry.space_group_name_H-M   'P 1'
#
loop_
_entity.id
_entity.type
_entity.pdbx_description
1 polymer ?
#
loop_
_entity_poly.entity_id
_entity_poly.type
_entity_poly.pdbx_seq_one_letter_code
_entity_poly.pdbx_strand_id
1 'polypeptide(L)' 'MLEPDAVITCIDCGGRAHLLVTPDVDPEDAGAQRWQPGDIVTYRCEDCLDRWDLVLDDDAVEEGDRPT' A
#
# COMPACT_ATOMS: atom_id res chain seq x y z
N MET A 1 3.94 1.21 -13.35
CA MET A 1 4.54 1.95 -12.23
C MET A 1 3.85 1.44 -10.99
N LEU A 2 4.60 1.00 -9.98
CA LEU A 2 4.01 0.47 -8.75
C LEU A 2 3.55 1.66 -7.92
N GLU A 3 2.27 1.72 -7.59
CA GLU A 3 1.68 2.81 -6.81
C GLU A 3 0.66 2.20 -5.84
N PRO A 4 0.90 2.25 -4.52
CA PRO A 4 -0.06 1.81 -3.53
C PRO A 4 -1.29 2.71 -3.53
N ASP A 5 -2.46 2.12 -3.28
CA ASP A 5 -3.67 2.90 -3.05
C ASP A 5 -3.49 3.81 -1.85
N ALA A 6 -3.88 5.08 -1.97
CA ALA A 6 -3.77 6.04 -0.86
C ALA A 6 -4.70 5.67 0.31
N VAL A 7 -5.78 4.91 0.04
CA VAL A 7 -6.77 4.46 1.01
C VAL A 7 -7.14 3.02 0.72
N ILE A 8 -7.09 2.16 1.74
CA ILE A 8 -7.56 0.77 1.69
C ILE A 8 -8.73 0.57 2.67
N THR A 9 -9.45 -0.54 2.49
CA THR A 9 -10.40 -1.02 3.51
C THR A 9 -9.62 -1.56 4.71
N CYS A 10 -9.94 -1.06 5.91
CA CYS A 10 -9.35 -1.54 7.15
C CYS A 10 -9.70 -3.03 7.35
N ILE A 11 -8.68 -3.85 7.61
CA ILE A 11 -8.82 -5.30 7.76
C ILE A 11 -9.61 -5.67 9.03
N ASP A 12 -9.48 -4.89 10.11
CA ASP A 12 -10.16 -5.18 11.39
C ASP A 12 -11.60 -4.69 11.44
N CYS A 13 -11.88 -3.47 10.95
CA CYS A 13 -13.18 -2.83 11.14
C CYS A 13 -13.96 -2.54 9.85
N GLY A 14 -13.38 -2.75 8.68
CA GLY A 14 -13.99 -2.42 7.39
C GLY A 14 -14.08 -0.92 7.07
N GLY A 15 -13.59 -0.05 7.97
CA GLY A 15 -13.51 1.40 7.78
C GLY A 15 -12.42 1.83 6.79
N ARG A 16 -12.10 3.13 6.74
CA ARG A 16 -11.06 3.65 5.84
C ARG A 16 -9.70 3.70 6.52
N ALA A 17 -8.69 3.13 5.90
CA ALA A 17 -7.30 3.21 6.35
C ALA A 17 -6.43 3.96 5.34
N HIS A 18 -5.72 4.99 5.82
CA HIS A 18 -4.97 5.93 5.00
C HIS A 18 -3.48 5.62 5.03
N LEU A 19 -2.83 5.70 3.87
CA LEU A 19 -1.39 5.55 3.72
C LEU A 19 -0.65 6.65 4.48
N LEU A 20 0.37 6.27 5.25
CA LEU A 20 1.14 7.18 6.11
C LEU A 20 2.56 7.45 5.62
N VAL A 21 3.01 6.74 4.59
CA VAL A 21 4.39 6.78 4.11
C VAL A 21 4.46 7.24 2.65
N THR A 22 5.58 7.83 2.28
CA THR A 22 5.93 8.26 0.93
C THR A 22 6.97 7.30 0.33
N PRO A 23 7.07 7.20 -1.00
CA PRO A 23 8.06 6.33 -1.63
C PRO A 23 9.48 6.73 -1.27
N ASP A 24 10.38 5.74 -1.25
CA ASP A 24 11.81 5.97 -1.07
C ASP A 24 12.44 6.64 -2.29
N VAL A 25 13.63 7.21 -2.06
CA VAL A 25 14.45 7.77 -3.15
C VAL A 25 14.96 6.63 -4.03
N ASP A 26 14.80 6.79 -5.34
CA ASP A 26 15.29 5.85 -6.32
C ASP A 26 16.83 5.71 -6.22
N PRO A 27 17.37 4.51 -5.96
CA PRO A 27 18.81 4.31 -5.88
C PRO A 27 19.53 4.55 -7.22
N GLU A 28 18.82 4.46 -8.35
CA GLU A 28 19.36 4.68 -9.69
C GLU A 28 19.24 6.15 -10.14
N ASP A 29 18.29 6.89 -9.57
CA ASP A 29 18.07 8.31 -9.79
C ASP A 29 17.81 9.03 -8.45
N ALA A 30 18.89 9.51 -7.81
CA ALA A 30 18.83 10.12 -6.49
C ALA A 30 17.91 11.36 -6.36
N GLY A 31 17.35 11.88 -7.46
CA GLY A 31 16.35 12.95 -7.47
C GLY A 31 14.89 12.49 -7.57
N ALA A 32 14.65 11.22 -7.91
CA ALA A 32 13.33 10.65 -8.08
C ALA A 32 12.88 9.88 -6.84
N GLN A 33 11.59 9.94 -6.49
CA GLN A 33 10.99 9.03 -5.52
C GLN A 33 10.12 8.02 -6.25
N ARG A 34 10.30 6.73 -5.96
CA ARG A 34 9.52 5.66 -6.59
C ARG A 34 9.29 4.53 -5.60
N TRP A 35 8.10 3.93 -5.65
CA TRP A 35 7.84 2.68 -4.96
C TRP A 35 8.53 1.53 -5.68
N GLN A 36 9.05 0.58 -4.92
CA GLN A 36 9.67 -0.65 -5.38
C GLN A 36 8.95 -1.86 -4.81
N PRO A 37 8.95 -2.99 -5.53
CA PRO A 37 8.59 -4.28 -4.94
C PRO A 37 9.46 -4.56 -3.70
N GLY A 38 8.83 -5.00 -2.62
CA GLY A 38 9.44 -5.23 -1.32
C GLY A 38 9.36 -4.04 -0.35
N ASP A 39 8.99 -2.84 -0.81
CA ASP A 39 8.79 -1.68 0.07
C ASP A 39 7.66 -1.96 1.08
N ILE A 40 7.81 -1.42 2.29
CA ILE A 40 6.78 -1.54 3.34
C ILE A 40 5.93 -0.27 3.32
N VAL A 41 4.64 -0.45 3.06
CA VAL A 41 3.63 0.61 3.17
C VAL A 41 2.86 0.49 4.47
N THR A 42 2.76 1.60 5.20
CA THR A 42 2.03 1.66 6.48
C THR A 42 0.71 2.41 6.31
N TYR A 43 -0.38 1.77 6.74
CA TYR A 43 -1.72 2.36 6.77
C TYR A 43 -2.22 2.52 8.20
N ARG A 44 -3.09 3.52 8.43
CA ARG A 44 -3.80 3.69 9.69
C ARG A 44 -5.28 3.99 9.48
N CYS A 45 -6.13 3.26 10.20
CA CYS A 45 -7.58 3.45 10.16
C CYS A 45 -7.99 4.75 10.87
N GLU A 46 -8.90 5.51 10.27
CA GLU A 46 -9.48 6.70 10.92
C GLU A 46 -10.54 6.34 11.97
N ASP A 47 -11.14 5.15 11.87
CA ASP A 47 -12.26 4.72 12.72
C ASP A 47 -11.80 3.94 13.96
N CYS A 48 -11.05 2.84 13.78
CA CYS A 48 -10.56 2.00 14.89
C CYS A 48 -9.14 2.34 15.36
N LEU A 49 -8.42 3.20 14.62
CA LEU A 49 -7.04 3.61 14.88
C LEU A 49 -5.98 2.51 14.77
N ASP A 50 -6.35 1.30 14.35
CA ASP A 50 -5.41 0.22 14.07
C ASP A 50 -4.48 0.57 12.90
N ARG A 51 -3.31 -0.07 12.92
CA ARG A 51 -2.22 0.14 11.98
C ARG A 51 -1.88 -1.17 11.27
N TRP A 52 -1.58 -1.06 9.99
CA TRP A 52 -1.17 -2.17 9.14
C TRP A 52 0.10 -1.83 8.38
N ASP A 53 1.03 -2.78 8.33
CA ASP A 53 2.24 -2.71 7.52
C ASP A 53 2.15 -3.81 6.47
N LEU A 54 2.11 -3.43 5.20
CA LEU A 54 1.98 -4.34 4.06
C LEU A 54 3.24 -4.25 3.19
N VAL A 55 3.67 -5.38 2.65
CA VAL A 55 4.74 -5.42 1.65
C VAL A 55 4.11 -5.14 0.29
N LEU A 56 4.72 -4.23 -0.49
CA LEU A 56 4.32 -4.01 -1.88
C LEU A 56 4.89 -5.11 -2.76
N ASP A 57 4.02 -5.94 -3.34
CA ASP A 57 4.40 -6.95 -4.33
C ASP A 57 4.27 -6.40 -5.76
N ASP A 58 5.01 -6.97 -6.72
CA ASP A 58 4.94 -6.55 -8.13
C ASP A 58 3.69 -7.10 -8.85
N ASP A 59 3.14 -8.19 -8.32
CA ASP A 59 1.95 -8.85 -8.83
C ASP A 59 0.72 -7.99 -8.51
N ALA A 60 0.36 -7.10 -9.45
CA ALA A 60 -0.97 -6.51 -9.46
C ALA A 60 -1.99 -7.65 -9.49
N VAL A 61 -2.66 -7.90 -8.37
CA VAL A 61 -3.74 -8.88 -8.30
C VAL A 61 -4.82 -8.49 -9.31
N GLU A 62 -4.85 -9.17 -10.46
CA GLU A 62 -5.98 -9.05 -11.37
C GLU A 62 -7.22 -9.52 -10.59
N GLU A 63 -8.17 -8.62 -10.34
CA GLU A 63 -9.49 -8.98 -9.82
C GLU A 63 -10.17 -9.91 -10.83
N GLY A 64 -9.99 -11.23 -10.65
CA GLY A 64 -10.36 -12.16 -11.71
C GLY A 64 -10.36 -13.65 -11.36
N ASP A 65 -10.53 -14.06 -10.10
CA ASP A 65 -11.01 -15.42 -9.83
C ASP A 65 -11.83 -15.49 -8.54
N ARG A 66 -13.10 -15.09 -8.64
CA ARG A 66 -14.12 -15.52 -7.69
C ARG A 66 -14.91 -16.65 -8.36
N PRO A 67 -14.78 -17.92 -7.94
CA PRO A 67 -15.61 -18.98 -8.48
C PRO A 67 -17.07 -18.66 -8.13
N THR A 68 -17.94 -18.59 -9.15
CA THR A 68 -19.40 -18.48 -9.01
C THR A 68 -20.01 -19.74 -8.44
#